data_AF-A0A1I0P2Z9-F1
#
_entry.id   AF-A0A1I0P2Z9-F1
#
_cell.length_a   1.000
_cell.length_b   1.000
_cell.length_c   1.000
_cell.angle_alpha   90.00
_cell.angle_beta   90.00
_cell.angle_gamma   90.00
#
_symmetry.space_group_name_H-M   'P 1'
#
loop_
_entity.id
_entity.type
_entity.pdbx_description
1 polymer ?
#
loop_
_entity_poly.entity_id
_entity_poly.type
_entity_poly.pdbx_seq_one_letter_code
_entity_poly.pdbx_strand_id
1 'polypeptide(L)'
;MDRDAAVDRVEALLDTVVDEEMPVPVREVWVYGDVALGLDPVDRLDVYLTKDVLLRGDDADRADEFEREYGVAGVGKTVRASWADDHPEHLRANENGHVAPERCLAAHLVDDDEPIHLEVCNAGFEDNVTQRLEGALATETYEHVLDPRGVCLYAEGHRGEDALQKLRDGELVFPTLPDALEMLGADDDEAELAAEAVEASRERATGATVRGDVV
;
A
#
# COMPACT_ATOMS: atom_id res chain seq x y z
N MET A 1 3.29 18.12 -0.01
CA MET A 1 3.01 18.50 -1.42
C MET A 1 1.63 19.13 -1.49
N ASP A 2 1.36 19.96 -2.50
CA ASP A 2 0.00 20.52 -2.67
C ASP A 2 -0.96 19.37 -3.03
N ARG A 3 -2.21 19.46 -2.56
CA ARG A 3 -3.20 18.38 -2.71
C ARG A 3 -3.40 17.92 -4.16
N ASP A 4 -3.49 18.87 -5.10
CA ASP A 4 -3.71 18.55 -6.52
C ASP A 4 -2.53 17.73 -7.09
N ALA A 5 -1.30 18.04 -6.69
CA ALA A 5 -0.12 17.26 -7.07
C ALA A 5 -0.12 15.85 -6.45
N ALA A 6 -0.65 15.70 -5.23
CA ALA A 6 -0.82 14.39 -4.61
C ALA A 6 -1.82 13.52 -5.39
N VAL A 7 -2.95 14.10 -5.80
CA VAL A 7 -3.97 13.40 -6.60
C VAL A 7 -3.44 13.02 -7.99
N ASP A 8 -2.72 13.93 -8.66
CA ASP A 8 -2.08 13.62 -9.95
C ASP A 8 -1.03 12.51 -9.82
N ARG A 9 -0.30 12.45 -8.70
CA ARG A 9 0.66 11.38 -8.43
C ARG A 9 0.01 10.03 -8.20
N VAL A 10 -1.14 10.01 -7.52
CA VAL A 10 -1.98 8.82 -7.35
C VAL A 10 -2.51 8.32 -8.69
N GLU A 11 -2.98 9.24 -9.54
CA GLU A 11 -3.42 8.92 -10.90
C GLU A 11 -2.30 8.28 -11.72
N ALA A 12 -1.08 8.81 -11.67
CA ALA A 12 0.08 8.21 -12.33
C ALA A 12 0.41 6.81 -11.78
N LEU A 13 0.30 6.58 -10.47
CA LEU A 13 0.49 5.25 -9.86
C LEU A 13 -0.57 4.27 -10.38
N LEU A 14 -1.83 4.70 -10.46
CA LEU A 14 -2.92 3.89 -11.01
C LEU A 14 -2.70 3.56 -12.48
N ASP A 15 -2.25 4.53 -13.29
CA ASP A 15 -1.89 4.30 -14.69
C ASP A 15 -0.84 3.18 -14.80
N THR A 16 0.25 3.26 -14.03
CA THR A 16 1.29 2.20 -14.00
C THR A 16 0.72 0.84 -13.59
N VAL A 17 -0.09 0.78 -12.52
CA VAL A 17 -0.69 -0.49 -12.05
C VAL A 17 -1.63 -1.11 -13.08
N VAL A 18 -2.36 -0.29 -13.85
CA VAL A 18 -3.36 -0.74 -14.83
C VAL A 18 -2.73 -1.12 -16.16
N ASP A 19 -1.74 -0.35 -16.62
CA ASP A 19 -1.22 -0.45 -17.99
C ASP A 19 0.06 -1.30 -18.09
N GLU A 20 0.81 -1.49 -17.01
CA GLU A 20 2.08 -2.24 -17.00
C GLU A 20 1.97 -3.60 -16.29
N GLU A 21 2.88 -4.52 -16.64
CA GLU A 21 3.01 -5.77 -15.88
C GLU A 21 3.72 -5.49 -14.55
N MET A 22 3.05 -5.79 -13.43
CA MET A 22 3.62 -5.68 -12.10
C MET A 22 4.46 -6.93 -11.72
N PRO A 23 5.37 -6.86 -10.74
CA PRO A 23 6.11 -8.03 -10.25
C PRO A 23 5.19 -9.15 -9.73
N VAL A 24 4.01 -8.78 -9.21
CA VAL A 24 2.93 -9.67 -8.77
C VAL A 24 1.59 -9.03 -9.11
N PRO A 25 0.48 -9.79 -9.26
CA PRO A 25 -0.82 -9.18 -9.53
C PRO A 25 -1.23 -8.23 -8.40
N VAL A 26 -1.68 -7.02 -8.75
CA VAL A 26 -2.31 -6.08 -7.82
C VAL A 26 -3.82 -6.22 -7.96
N ARG A 27 -4.51 -6.44 -6.84
CA ARG A 27 -5.97 -6.62 -6.77
C ARG A 27 -6.71 -5.35 -6.40
N GLU A 28 -6.15 -4.56 -5.51
CA GLU A 28 -6.75 -3.33 -5.01
C GLU A 28 -5.70 -2.23 -4.85
N VAL A 29 -6.11 -0.98 -5.13
CA VAL A 29 -5.34 0.23 -4.82
C VAL A 29 -6.26 1.18 -4.07
N TRP A 30 -5.82 1.56 -2.87
CA TRP A 30 -6.50 2.50 -2.00
C TRP A 30 -5.58 3.65 -1.63
N VAL A 31 -6.17 4.82 -1.40
CA VAL A 31 -5.49 5.94 -0.71
C VAL A 31 -6.17 6.19 0.61
N TYR A 32 -5.41 6.63 1.60
CA TYR A 32 -5.91 6.99 2.92
C TYR A 32 -5.12 8.17 3.48
N GLY A 33 -5.46 8.62 4.70
CA GLY A 33 -4.80 9.77 5.32
C GLY A 33 -5.08 11.08 4.61
N ASP A 34 -4.11 12.00 4.61
CA ASP A 34 -4.27 13.40 4.21
C ASP A 34 -4.97 13.58 2.86
N VAL A 35 -4.57 12.81 1.85
CA VAL A 35 -5.14 12.89 0.50
C VAL A 35 -6.61 12.47 0.48
N ALA A 36 -6.97 11.40 1.19
CA ALA A 36 -8.35 10.92 1.29
C ALA A 36 -9.23 11.92 2.05
N LEU A 37 -8.67 12.56 3.08
CA LEU A 37 -9.34 13.57 3.90
C LEU A 37 -9.39 14.95 3.24
N GLY A 38 -8.78 15.10 2.05
CA GLY A 38 -8.78 16.35 1.29
C GLY A 38 -7.95 17.46 1.92
N LEU A 39 -6.95 17.11 2.75
CA LEU A 39 -6.06 18.08 3.38
C LEU A 39 -5.12 18.74 2.35
N ASP A 40 -4.76 20.00 2.61
CA ASP A 40 -3.82 20.77 1.81
C ASP A 40 -2.99 21.67 2.73
N PRO A 41 -1.66 21.45 2.86
CA PRO A 41 -0.85 20.49 2.12
C PRO A 41 -1.11 19.02 2.52
N VAL A 42 -0.72 18.09 1.64
CA VAL A 42 -0.56 16.66 1.93
C VAL A 42 0.87 16.42 2.41
N ASP A 43 1.07 16.07 3.67
CA ASP A 43 2.41 15.91 4.24
C ASP A 43 3.09 14.64 3.72
N ARG A 44 2.32 13.56 3.59
CA ARG A 44 2.73 12.28 3.01
C ARG A 44 1.56 11.66 2.26
N LEU A 45 1.84 11.07 1.10
CA LEU A 45 0.84 10.32 0.35
C LEU A 45 0.83 8.86 0.84
N ASP A 46 -0.26 8.45 1.47
CA ASP A 46 -0.45 7.10 1.99
C ASP A 46 -1.25 6.25 0.99
N VAL A 47 -0.64 5.16 0.49
CA VAL A 47 -1.22 4.26 -0.51
C VAL A 47 -1.17 2.83 0.01
N TYR A 48 -2.29 2.11 -0.14
CA TYR A 48 -2.39 0.70 0.20
C TYR A 48 -2.61 -0.13 -1.06
N LEU A 49 -1.79 -1.17 -1.22
CA LEU A 49 -1.83 -2.11 -2.33
C LEU A 49 -2.16 -3.51 -1.81
N THR A 50 -3.28 -4.06 -2.27
CA THR A 50 -3.53 -5.49 -2.14
C THR A 50 -2.89 -6.22 -3.31
N LYS A 51 -2.06 -7.20 -3.03
CA LYS A 51 -1.43 -8.06 -4.04
C LYS A 51 -1.82 -9.53 -3.90
N ASP A 52 -1.59 -10.28 -4.95
CA ASP A 52 -1.66 -11.74 -4.94
C ASP A 52 -0.27 -12.39 -4.82
N VAL A 53 -0.29 -13.63 -4.35
CA VAL A 53 0.89 -14.51 -4.36
C VAL A 53 0.85 -15.39 -5.61
N LEU A 54 2.01 -15.59 -6.25
CA LEU A 54 2.14 -16.50 -7.38
C LEU A 54 2.11 -17.97 -6.90
N LEU A 55 0.91 -18.53 -6.71
CA LEU A 55 0.71 -19.87 -6.14
C LEU A 55 1.37 -21.02 -6.92
N ARG A 56 1.66 -20.83 -8.21
CA ARG A 56 2.27 -21.86 -9.07
C ARG A 56 3.64 -21.46 -9.61
N GLY A 57 4.18 -20.34 -9.14
CA GLY A 57 5.23 -19.64 -9.86
C GLY A 57 4.75 -19.14 -11.22
N ASP A 58 5.64 -18.45 -11.91
CA ASP A 58 5.45 -17.90 -13.25
C ASP A 58 6.33 -18.68 -14.25
N ASP A 59 7.65 -18.68 -14.03
CA ASP A 59 8.62 -19.49 -14.76
C ASP A 59 9.74 -19.97 -13.81
N ALA A 60 9.40 -20.96 -12.99
CA ALA A 60 10.27 -21.42 -11.89
C ALA A 60 11.60 -22.03 -12.35
N ASP A 61 11.68 -22.50 -13.60
CA ASP A 61 12.88 -23.09 -14.20
C ASP A 61 13.97 -22.03 -14.49
N ARG A 62 13.56 -20.76 -14.61
CA ARG A 62 14.48 -19.62 -14.81
C ARG A 62 15.00 -19.02 -13.51
N ALA A 63 14.54 -19.46 -12.34
CA ALA A 63 14.96 -18.88 -11.07
C ALA A 63 16.49 -18.89 -10.87
N ASP A 64 17.16 -19.98 -11.28
CA ASP A 64 18.62 -20.14 -11.16
C ASP A 64 19.39 -19.19 -12.12
N GLU A 65 18.74 -18.66 -13.15
CA GLU A 65 19.32 -17.64 -14.04
C GLU A 65 19.40 -16.30 -13.33
N PHE A 66 18.28 -15.83 -12.79
CA PHE A 66 18.22 -14.56 -12.06
C PHE A 66 19.10 -14.56 -10.81
N GLU A 67 19.18 -15.69 -10.09
CA GLU A 67 20.08 -15.78 -8.93
C GLU A 67 21.55 -15.66 -9.33
N ARG A 68 21.96 -16.24 -10.46
CA ARG A 68 23.34 -16.12 -10.96
C ARG A 68 23.66 -14.73 -11.50
N GLU A 69 22.71 -14.08 -12.15
CA GLU A 69 22.91 -12.80 -12.82
C GLU A 69 22.77 -11.61 -11.87
N TYR A 70 21.69 -11.58 -11.09
CA TYR A 70 21.33 -10.46 -10.22
C TYR A 70 21.60 -10.74 -8.73
N GLY A 71 21.93 -11.97 -8.36
CA GLY A 71 22.14 -12.35 -6.96
C GLY A 71 20.84 -12.41 -6.15
N VAL A 72 19.70 -12.52 -6.81
CA VAL A 72 18.36 -12.50 -6.19
C VAL A 72 17.67 -13.84 -6.42
N ALA A 73 17.41 -14.57 -5.33
CA ALA A 73 16.71 -15.85 -5.39
C ALA A 73 15.19 -15.67 -5.49
N GLY A 74 14.51 -16.60 -6.17
CA GLY A 74 13.03 -16.68 -6.16
C GLY A 74 12.30 -15.90 -7.25
N VAL A 75 13.01 -15.24 -8.18
CA VAL A 75 12.40 -14.71 -9.41
C VAL A 75 11.82 -15.86 -10.25
N GLY A 76 10.66 -15.66 -10.85
CA GLY A 76 9.88 -16.71 -11.51
C GLY A 76 9.10 -17.63 -10.56
N LYS A 77 9.29 -17.50 -9.24
CA LYS A 77 8.54 -18.23 -8.20
C LYS A 77 7.68 -17.31 -7.36
N THR A 78 8.26 -16.20 -6.91
CA THR A 78 7.66 -15.25 -5.97
C THR A 78 7.28 -13.92 -6.64
N VAL A 79 8.02 -13.53 -7.68
CA VAL A 79 7.66 -12.47 -8.64
C VAL A 79 7.74 -13.03 -10.05
N ARG A 80 7.08 -12.38 -11.02
CA ARG A 80 7.08 -12.76 -12.43
C ARG A 80 8.48 -12.70 -13.03
N ALA A 81 8.81 -13.68 -13.87
CA ALA A 81 10.08 -13.69 -14.58
C ALA A 81 10.07 -12.71 -15.75
N SER A 82 8.95 -12.60 -16.46
CA SER A 82 8.77 -11.65 -17.57
C SER A 82 8.95 -10.19 -17.10
N TRP A 83 8.30 -9.83 -15.99
CA TRP A 83 8.51 -8.51 -15.38
C TRP A 83 9.98 -8.25 -15.04
N ALA A 84 10.68 -9.24 -14.49
CA ALA A 84 12.08 -9.08 -14.11
C ALA A 84 13.03 -8.97 -15.32
N ASP A 85 12.65 -9.51 -16.48
CA ASP A 85 13.39 -9.33 -17.74
C ASP A 85 13.28 -7.88 -18.23
N ASP A 86 12.09 -7.29 -18.14
CA ASP A 86 11.81 -5.94 -18.62
C ASP A 86 12.21 -4.85 -17.61
N HIS A 87 12.22 -5.18 -16.32
CA HIS A 87 12.48 -4.26 -15.21
C HIS A 87 13.53 -4.77 -14.19
N PRO A 88 14.72 -5.22 -14.62
CA PRO A 88 15.73 -5.75 -13.72
C PRO A 88 16.21 -4.73 -12.67
N GLU A 89 16.17 -3.43 -12.98
CA GLU A 89 16.52 -2.33 -12.08
C GLU A 89 15.61 -2.20 -10.86
N HIS A 90 14.39 -2.75 -10.92
CA HIS A 90 13.42 -2.73 -9.82
C HIS A 90 13.51 -3.97 -8.91
N LEU A 91 14.38 -4.94 -9.22
CA LEU A 91 14.58 -6.12 -8.38
C LEU A 91 15.08 -5.71 -6.99
N ARG A 92 14.35 -6.13 -5.96
CA ARG A 92 14.71 -5.93 -4.55
C ARG A 92 14.59 -7.24 -3.79
N ALA A 93 15.61 -7.56 -3.01
CA ALA A 93 15.63 -8.71 -2.13
C ALA A 93 15.32 -8.32 -0.67
N ASN A 94 14.89 -9.30 0.12
CA ASN A 94 14.93 -9.24 1.57
C ASN A 94 16.36 -9.50 2.09
N GLU A 95 16.54 -9.42 3.41
CA GLU A 95 17.84 -9.61 4.06
C GLU A 95 18.45 -11.00 3.84
N ASN A 96 17.62 -11.99 3.49
CA ASN A 96 18.04 -13.36 3.19
C ASN A 96 18.33 -13.59 1.69
N GLY A 97 18.39 -12.53 0.88
CA GLY A 97 18.69 -12.61 -0.55
C GLY A 97 17.55 -13.16 -1.43
N HIS A 98 16.34 -13.33 -0.88
CA HIS A 98 15.17 -13.75 -1.64
C HIS A 98 14.41 -12.53 -2.12
N VAL A 99 13.89 -12.57 -3.35
CA VAL A 99 13.07 -11.49 -3.92
C VAL A 99 11.90 -11.15 -3.00
N ALA A 100 11.67 -9.86 -2.78
CA ALA A 100 10.62 -9.34 -1.92
C ALA A 100 9.60 -8.59 -2.80
N PRO A 101 8.41 -9.18 -3.07
CA PRO A 101 7.40 -8.58 -3.93
C PRO A 101 7.03 -7.16 -3.54
N GLU A 102 6.91 -6.89 -2.25
CA GLU A 102 6.51 -5.60 -1.70
C GLU A 102 7.57 -4.53 -1.99
N ARG A 103 8.85 -4.90 -1.90
CA ARG A 103 9.97 -4.00 -2.22
C ARG A 103 10.12 -3.81 -3.73
N CYS A 104 9.82 -4.83 -4.52
CA CYS A 104 9.82 -4.74 -5.98
C CYS A 104 8.69 -3.83 -6.48
N LEU A 105 7.47 -3.99 -5.92
CA LEU A 105 6.34 -3.10 -6.20
C LEU A 105 6.70 -1.66 -5.87
N ALA A 106 7.25 -1.41 -4.68
CA ALA A 106 7.68 -0.08 -4.32
C ALA A 106 8.73 0.48 -5.27
N ALA A 107 9.78 -0.28 -5.58
CA ALA A 107 10.83 0.17 -6.51
C ALA A 107 10.31 0.49 -7.91
N HIS A 108 9.23 -0.15 -8.37
CA HIS A 108 8.60 0.14 -9.66
C HIS A 108 7.63 1.33 -9.57
N LEU A 109 6.93 1.49 -8.45
CA LEU A 109 5.83 2.46 -8.34
C LEU A 109 6.25 3.82 -7.76
N VAL A 110 7.34 3.90 -6.99
CA VAL A 110 7.76 5.13 -6.28
C VAL A 110 9.26 5.35 -6.34
N ASP A 111 9.68 6.61 -6.48
CA ASP A 111 11.08 7.00 -6.35
C ASP A 111 11.47 7.07 -4.86
N ASP A 112 12.75 6.79 -4.55
CA ASP A 112 13.26 6.68 -3.18
C ASP A 112 13.10 7.96 -2.32
N ASP A 113 13.00 9.14 -2.96
CA ASP A 113 12.94 10.45 -2.29
C ASP A 113 11.51 11.02 -2.19
N GLU A 114 10.49 10.32 -2.71
CA GLU A 114 9.11 10.79 -2.65
C GLU A 114 8.51 10.61 -1.26
N PRO A 115 7.76 11.59 -0.71
CA PRO A 115 7.08 11.42 0.58
C PRO A 115 5.81 10.57 0.40
N ILE A 116 6.01 9.31 0.01
CA ILE A 116 4.97 8.30 -0.21
C ILE A 116 5.21 7.13 0.74
N HIS A 117 4.14 6.72 1.40
CA HIS A 117 4.11 5.49 2.15
C HIS A 117 3.31 4.43 1.39
N LEU A 118 3.93 3.29 1.15
CA LEU A 118 3.29 2.11 0.56
C LEU A 118 3.09 1.03 1.62
N GLU A 119 1.84 0.73 1.92
CA GLU A 119 1.44 -0.50 2.59
C GLU A 119 1.13 -1.56 1.53
N VAL A 120 1.83 -2.68 1.55
CA VAL A 120 1.62 -3.77 0.61
C VAL A 120 1.27 -5.04 1.36
N CYS A 121 0.11 -5.62 1.06
CA CYS A 121 -0.40 -6.78 1.77
C CYS A 121 -1.13 -7.76 0.83
N ASN A 122 -1.31 -9.00 1.26
CA ASN A 122 -2.17 -9.96 0.56
C ASN A 122 -3.66 -9.80 0.94
N ALA A 123 -3.95 -9.21 2.10
CA ALA A 123 -5.30 -8.95 2.57
C ALA A 123 -5.89 -7.71 1.87
N GLY A 124 -7.22 -7.71 1.68
CA GLY A 124 -7.96 -6.52 1.24
C GLY A 124 -7.80 -5.38 2.25
N PHE A 125 -7.97 -4.13 1.81
CA PHE A 125 -7.79 -2.96 2.69
C PHE A 125 -8.69 -3.03 3.92
N GLU A 126 -9.99 -3.20 3.72
CA GLU A 126 -10.99 -3.21 4.81
C GLU A 126 -10.76 -4.37 5.80
N ASP A 127 -10.39 -5.55 5.29
CA ASP A 127 -10.06 -6.71 6.12
C ASP A 127 -8.82 -6.44 6.97
N ASN A 128 -7.79 -5.83 6.40
CA ASN A 128 -6.54 -5.53 7.11
C ASN A 128 -6.74 -4.44 8.17
N VAL A 129 -7.50 -3.38 7.84
CA VAL A 129 -7.92 -2.36 8.80
C VAL A 129 -8.58 -3.02 10.02
N THR A 130 -9.54 -3.92 9.79
CA THR A 130 -10.26 -4.62 10.85
C THR A 130 -9.32 -5.50 11.68
N GLN A 131 -8.52 -6.35 11.03
CA GLN A 131 -7.60 -7.27 11.71
C GLN A 131 -6.51 -6.55 12.51
N ARG A 132 -5.95 -5.46 11.97
CA ARG A 132 -4.95 -4.64 12.69
C ARG A 132 -5.57 -3.93 13.88
N LEU A 133 -6.81 -3.45 13.76
CA LEU A 133 -7.53 -2.87 14.90
C LEU A 133 -7.76 -3.93 15.99
N GLU A 134 -8.33 -5.08 15.64
CA GLU A 134 -8.56 -6.18 16.61
C GLU A 134 -7.26 -6.60 17.31
N GLY A 135 -6.17 -6.74 16.57
CA GLY A 135 -4.85 -7.07 17.11
C GLY A 135 -4.31 -5.98 18.04
N ALA A 136 -4.46 -4.71 17.66
CA ALA A 136 -4.03 -3.58 18.45
C ALA A 136 -4.82 -3.44 19.75
N LEU A 137 -6.15 -3.59 19.71
CA LEU A 137 -7.01 -3.61 20.91
C LEU A 137 -6.60 -4.74 21.86
N ALA A 138 -6.37 -5.94 21.33
CA ALA A 138 -6.00 -7.10 22.14
C ALA A 138 -4.62 -7.00 22.81
N THR A 139 -3.72 -6.17 22.27
CA THR A 139 -2.31 -6.10 22.69
C THR A 139 -1.86 -4.70 23.13
N GLU A 140 -2.76 -3.71 23.09
CA GLU A 140 -2.50 -2.29 23.34
C GLU A 140 -1.37 -1.72 22.44
N THR A 141 -1.28 -2.19 21.18
CA THR A 141 -0.27 -1.75 20.18
C THR A 141 -0.88 -0.86 19.10
N TYR A 142 -1.46 0.25 19.55
CA TYR A 142 -2.28 1.14 18.71
C TYR A 142 -1.51 1.80 17.56
N GLU A 143 -0.18 1.88 17.61
CA GLU A 143 0.65 2.37 16.50
C GLU A 143 0.58 1.50 15.24
N HIS A 144 0.02 0.29 15.34
CA HIS A 144 -0.18 -0.61 14.22
C HIS A 144 -1.55 -0.46 13.54
N VAL A 145 -2.47 0.31 14.12
CA VAL A 145 -3.79 0.58 13.53
C VAL A 145 -3.61 1.29 12.18
N LEU A 146 -4.36 0.83 11.19
CA LEU A 146 -4.47 1.49 9.89
C LEU A 146 -5.70 2.41 9.91
N ASP A 147 -5.58 3.61 9.34
CA ASP A 147 -6.72 4.54 9.29
C ASP A 147 -7.81 3.98 8.36
N PRO A 148 -9.03 3.74 8.88
CA PRO A 148 -10.13 3.16 8.10
C PRO A 148 -10.70 4.10 7.03
N ARG A 149 -10.37 5.39 7.06
CA ARG A 149 -10.91 6.42 6.15
C ARG A 149 -10.17 6.39 4.81
N GLY A 150 -10.40 5.31 4.05
CA GLY A 150 -9.79 5.05 2.75
C GLY A 150 -10.72 5.28 1.57
N VAL A 151 -10.13 5.46 0.39
CA VAL A 151 -10.81 5.59 -0.90
C VAL A 151 -10.28 4.51 -1.85
N CYS A 152 -11.15 3.61 -2.28
CA CYS A 152 -10.82 2.60 -3.27
C CYS A 152 -10.78 3.24 -4.66
N LEU A 153 -9.63 3.13 -5.34
CA LEU A 153 -9.41 3.72 -6.66
C LEU A 153 -9.22 2.67 -7.76
N TYR A 154 -8.90 1.44 -7.37
CA TYR A 154 -8.87 0.29 -8.26
C TYR A 154 -9.23 -0.95 -7.47
N ALA A 155 -10.12 -1.78 -7.99
CA ALA A 155 -10.44 -3.09 -7.44
C ALA A 155 -10.97 -4.01 -8.55
N GLU A 156 -10.65 -5.30 -8.46
CA GLU A 156 -11.22 -6.34 -9.33
C GLU A 156 -11.07 -6.04 -10.84
N GLY A 157 -9.94 -5.43 -11.25
CA GLY A 157 -9.70 -5.07 -12.65
C GLY A 157 -10.41 -3.80 -13.12
N HIS A 158 -11.05 -3.06 -12.22
CA HIS A 158 -11.80 -1.84 -12.55
C HIS A 158 -11.20 -0.64 -11.83
N ARG A 159 -10.93 0.42 -12.61
CA ARG A 159 -10.55 1.73 -12.09
C ARG A 159 -11.79 2.51 -11.65
N GLY A 160 -11.75 3.08 -10.45
CA GLY A 160 -12.82 3.91 -9.89
C GLY A 160 -12.75 5.34 -10.38
N GLU A 161 -13.18 5.61 -11.63
CA GLU A 161 -13.19 6.96 -12.20
C GLU A 161 -13.99 7.96 -11.35
N ASP A 162 -15.17 7.58 -10.88
CA ASP A 162 -16.00 8.40 -9.99
C ASP A 162 -15.34 8.68 -8.64
N ALA A 163 -14.62 7.69 -8.09
CA ALA A 163 -13.92 7.83 -6.81
C ALA A 163 -12.73 8.80 -6.96
N LEU A 164 -11.98 8.67 -8.05
CA LEU A 164 -10.88 9.58 -8.39
C LEU A 164 -11.37 11.01 -8.60
N GLN A 165 -12.50 11.19 -9.30
CA GLN A 165 -13.09 12.52 -9.49
C GLN A 165 -13.52 13.15 -8.16
N LYS A 166 -14.20 12.39 -7.29
CA LYS A 166 -14.59 12.86 -5.95
C LYS A 166 -13.38 13.20 -5.06
N LEU A 167 -12.30 12.42 -5.17
CA LEU A 167 -11.04 12.69 -4.49
C LEU A 167 -10.45 14.03 -4.95
N ARG A 168 -10.40 14.23 -6.28
CA ARG A 168 -9.93 15.48 -6.91
C ARG A 168 -10.76 16.69 -6.51
N ASP A 169 -12.09 16.54 -6.47
CA ASP A 169 -13.01 17.62 -6.11
C ASP A 169 -13.10 17.86 -4.59
N GLY A 170 -12.56 16.95 -3.77
CA GLY A 170 -12.67 17.01 -2.31
C GLY A 170 -14.10 16.79 -1.80
N GLU A 171 -14.88 15.96 -2.49
CA GLU A 171 -16.30 15.70 -2.20
C GLU A 171 -16.52 14.54 -1.22
N LEU A 172 -15.46 13.90 -0.77
CA LEU A 172 -15.52 12.77 0.14
C LEU A 172 -15.75 13.25 1.57
N VAL A 173 -16.69 12.60 2.26
CA VAL A 173 -17.04 12.91 3.63
C VAL A 173 -16.77 11.68 4.48
N PHE A 174 -15.88 11.84 5.44
CA PHE A 174 -15.53 10.80 6.40
C PHE A 174 -15.98 11.19 7.82
N PRO A 175 -16.29 10.20 8.67
CA PRO A 175 -16.41 10.43 10.11
C PRO A 175 -15.05 10.83 10.72
N THR A 176 -15.04 11.24 11.99
CA THR A 176 -13.77 11.43 12.70
C THR A 176 -13.01 10.09 12.82
N LEU A 177 -11.71 10.12 13.13
CA LEU A 177 -10.96 8.87 13.28
C LEU A 177 -11.51 8.00 14.43
N PRO A 178 -11.77 8.53 15.65
CA PRO A 178 -12.41 7.75 16.71
C PRO A 178 -13.75 7.16 16.27
N ASP A 179 -14.64 7.97 15.69
CA ASP A 179 -15.95 7.50 15.20
C ASP A 179 -15.78 6.34 14.19
N ALA A 180 -14.81 6.43 13.29
CA ALA A 180 -14.55 5.40 12.29
C ALA A 180 -14.05 4.08 12.94
N LEU A 181 -13.26 4.18 14.01
CA LEU A 181 -12.76 3.02 14.76
C LEU A 181 -13.86 2.39 15.62
N GLU A 182 -14.76 3.19 16.22
CA GLU A 182 -15.95 2.69 16.90
C GLU A 182 -16.88 1.93 15.96
N MET A 183 -17.06 2.42 14.73
CA MET A 183 -17.85 1.73 13.70
C MET A 183 -17.26 0.35 13.34
N LEU A 184 -15.96 0.13 13.60
CA LEU A 184 -15.27 -1.14 13.43
C LEU A 184 -15.23 -2.00 14.71
N GLY A 185 -15.81 -1.52 15.80
CA GLY A 185 -16.01 -2.29 17.02
C GLY A 185 -15.06 -1.97 18.17
N ALA A 186 -14.26 -0.90 18.10
CA ALA A 186 -13.57 -0.37 19.27
C ALA A 186 -14.57 0.28 20.25
N ASP A 187 -14.32 0.16 21.55
CA ASP A 187 -15.05 0.95 22.54
C ASP A 187 -14.57 2.42 22.52
N ASP A 188 -15.41 3.36 22.96
CA ASP A 188 -15.18 4.83 22.96
C ASP A 188 -13.77 5.22 23.45
N ASP A 189 -13.39 4.80 24.67
CA ASP A 189 -12.06 5.08 25.24
C ASP A 189 -10.91 4.48 24.41
N GLU A 190 -11.10 3.29 23.82
CA GLU A 190 -10.07 2.63 23.02
C GLU A 190 -9.94 3.27 21.63
N ALA A 191 -11.04 3.73 21.05
CA ALA A 191 -11.07 4.44 19.78
C ALA A 191 -10.34 5.78 19.87
N GLU A 192 -10.53 6.52 20.98
CA GLU A 192 -9.76 7.75 21.24
C GLU A 192 -8.26 7.46 21.35
N LEU A 193 -7.86 6.49 22.17
CA LEU A 193 -6.45 6.12 22.34
C LEU A 193 -5.80 5.65 21.03
N ALA A 194 -6.54 4.87 20.24
CA ALA A 194 -6.08 4.38 18.96
C ALA A 194 -5.93 5.52 17.94
N ALA A 195 -6.90 6.45 17.89
CA ALA A 195 -6.83 7.61 17.04
C ALA A 195 -5.62 8.49 17.36
N GLU A 196 -5.37 8.79 18.64
CA GLU A 196 -4.21 9.56 19.10
C GLU A 196 -2.89 8.89 18.69
N ALA A 197 -2.80 7.56 18.82
CA ALA A 197 -1.60 6.82 18.44
C ALA A 197 -1.33 6.87 16.93
N VAL A 198 -2.37 6.74 16.10
CA VAL A 198 -2.29 6.84 14.64
C VAL A 198 -1.85 8.24 14.22
N GLU A 199 -2.47 9.29 14.78
CA GLU A 199 -2.12 10.68 14.50
C GLU A 199 -0.67 10.98 14.90
N ALA A 200 -0.27 10.59 16.10
CA ALA A 200 1.10 10.78 16.57
C ALA A 200 2.13 10.00 15.72
N SER A 201 1.75 8.83 15.19
CA SER A 201 2.60 8.06 14.27
C SER A 201 2.79 8.79 12.93
N ARG A 202 1.73 9.37 12.38
CA ARG A 202 1.76 10.18 11.16
C ARG A 202 2.66 11.40 11.29
N GLU A 203 2.55 12.14 12.39
CA GLU A 203 3.38 13.33 12.62
C GLU A 203 4.89 13.02 12.67
N ARG A 204 5.26 11.80 13.08
CA ARG A 204 6.67 11.36 13.14
C ARG A 204 7.18 10.79 11.82
N ALA A 205 6.28 10.36 10.94
CA ALA A 205 6.65 9.76 9.68
C ALA A 205 7.23 10.81 8.72
N THR A 206 8.43 10.55 8.20
CA THR A 206 9.09 11.41 7.21
C THR A 206 9.70 10.54 6.10
N GLY A 207 9.67 11.03 4.87
CA GLY A 207 10.26 10.36 3.70
C GLY A 207 9.46 9.16 3.16
N ALA A 208 10.03 8.50 2.15
CA ALA A 208 9.48 7.29 1.55
C ALA A 208 9.58 6.11 2.52
N THR A 209 8.49 5.35 2.69
CA THR A 209 8.54 4.11 3.46
C THR A 209 7.69 3.02 2.84
N VAL A 210 8.19 1.79 2.90
CA VAL A 210 7.49 0.59 2.42
C VAL A 210 7.29 -0.33 3.60
N ARG A 211 6.03 -0.66 3.90
CA ARG A 211 5.69 -1.70 4.86
C ARG A 211 5.03 -2.85 4.11
N GLY A 212 5.66 -4.02 4.21
CA GLY A 212 5.15 -5.26 3.64
C GLY A 212 4.77 -6.21 4.74
N ASP A 213 3.50 -6.59 4.81
CA ASP A 213 3.02 -7.63 5.73
C ASP A 213 2.53 -8.85 4.92
N VAL A 214 3.06 -10.02 5.26
CA VAL A 214 2.52 -11.30 4.82
C VAL A 214 1.66 -11.82 5.97
N VAL A 215 0.34 -11.67 5.84
CA VAL A 215 -0.65 -12.28 6.76
C VAL A 215 -0.80 -13.76 6.43
#